data_AF-A0A951I523-F1
#
_entry.id   AF-A0A951I523-F1
#
_cell.length_a   1.000
_cell.length_b   1.000
_cell.length_c   1.000
_cell.angle_alpha   90.00
_cell.angle_beta   90.00
_cell.angle_gamma   90.00
#
_symmetry.space_group_name_H-M   'P 1'
#
loop_
_entity.id
_entity.type
_entity.pdbx_description
1 polymer ?
#
loop_
_entity_poly.entity_id
_entity_poly.type
_entity_poly.pdbx_seq_one_letter_code
_entity_poly.pdbx_strand_id
1 'polypeptide(L)'
;MEEKQLTEQESLRLITDMINKARSSFHESGASAILWGSVVAIAGLTDFAQRFWNFRVGFDIWLVVLAAFIPQIIISIRESRRRKVVALEENAVDAIWMVYGISIFMLTFYLNVVPGVSERMLSDQGQELMVKNLSTGEVMHQPSFVISGYSLLLLLYAMPTLATGIARKFRPMLVAGILCYIYFLISCFTTTVYDLLLNGLAGITCWLIPGLILRNRYLKAKSV
;
A
#
# COMPACT_ATOMS: atom_id res chain seq x y z
N MET A 1 -28.56 0.72 -44.71
CA MET A 1 -28.88 1.37 -43.43
C MET A 1 -28.79 2.86 -43.68
N GLU A 2 -29.93 3.56 -43.69
CA GLU A 2 -29.94 5.00 -43.90
C GLU A 2 -29.20 5.68 -42.74
N GLU A 3 -28.17 6.47 -43.05
CA GLU A 3 -27.52 7.34 -42.07
C GLU A 3 -28.53 8.43 -41.68
N LYS A 4 -29.15 8.25 -40.51
CA LYS A 4 -30.06 9.23 -39.93
C LYS A 4 -29.27 10.52 -39.68
N GLN A 5 -29.52 11.56 -40.48
CA GLN A 5 -28.93 12.87 -40.28
C GLN A 5 -29.40 13.42 -38.93
N LEU A 6 -28.48 13.47 -37.97
CA LEU A 6 -28.74 13.98 -36.63
C LEU A 6 -29.04 15.48 -36.72
N THR A 7 -30.14 15.90 -36.12
CA THR A 7 -30.43 17.33 -35.96
C THR A 7 -29.36 18.01 -35.10
N GLU A 8 -29.17 19.33 -35.25
CA GLU A 8 -28.15 20.07 -34.48
C GLU A 8 -28.32 19.89 -32.96
N GLN A 9 -29.57 19.83 -32.49
CA GLN A 9 -29.87 19.56 -31.07
C GLN A 9 -29.51 18.13 -30.64
N GLU A 10 -29.76 17.12 -31.48
CA GLU A 10 -29.34 15.74 -31.19
C GLU A 10 -27.82 15.59 -31.21
N SER A 11 -27.13 16.31 -32.10
CA SER A 11 -25.66 16.32 -32.18
C SER A 11 -25.03 17.00 -30.96
N LEU A 12 -25.55 18.15 -30.53
CA LEU A 12 -25.14 18.84 -29.30
C LEU A 12 -25.40 17.99 -28.06
N ARG A 13 -26.55 17.29 -28.02
CA ARG A 13 -26.89 16.37 -26.94
C ARG A 13 -25.95 15.16 -26.93
N LEU A 14 -25.64 14.57 -28.08
CA LEU A 14 -24.67 13.49 -28.20
C LEU A 14 -23.27 13.92 -27.76
N ILE A 15 -22.82 15.11 -28.16
CA ILE A 15 -21.52 15.66 -27.72
C ILE A 15 -21.54 15.88 -26.21
N THR A 16 -22.63 16.43 -25.66
CA THR A 16 -22.78 16.64 -24.21
C THR A 16 -22.80 15.32 -23.45
N ASP A 17 -23.50 14.31 -23.96
CA ASP A 17 -23.55 12.96 -23.41
C ASP A 17 -22.19 12.26 -23.53
N MET A 18 -21.47 12.44 -24.64
CA MET A 18 -20.11 11.92 -24.84
C MET A 18 -19.12 12.60 -23.88
N ILE A 19 -19.20 13.92 -23.71
CA ILE A 19 -18.38 14.69 -22.76
C ILE A 19 -18.72 14.28 -21.32
N ASN A 20 -20.01 14.13 -20.98
CA ASN A 20 -20.46 13.73 -19.65
C ASN A 20 -20.11 12.26 -19.35
N LYS A 21 -20.17 11.37 -20.34
CA LYS A 21 -19.79 9.95 -20.23
C LYS A 21 -18.28 9.76 -20.13
N ALA A 22 -17.51 10.57 -20.86
CA ALA A 22 -16.05 10.65 -20.70
C ALA A 22 -15.66 11.23 -19.33
N ARG A 23 -16.43 12.19 -18.80
CA ARG A 23 -16.19 12.80 -17.48
C ARG A 23 -16.66 11.91 -16.31
N SER A 24 -17.55 10.94 -16.55
CA SER A 24 -18.15 10.07 -15.52
C SER A 24 -17.63 8.63 -15.51
N SER A 25 -16.65 8.26 -16.33
CA SER A 25 -16.07 6.90 -16.34
C SER A 25 -15.16 6.59 -15.13
N PHE A 26 -15.49 7.11 -13.94
CA PHE A 26 -14.84 6.71 -12.70
C PHE A 26 -15.34 5.31 -12.30
N HIS A 27 -14.58 4.29 -12.67
CA HIS A 27 -14.90 2.88 -12.40
C HIS A 27 -13.86 2.19 -11.52
N GLU A 28 -13.33 2.88 -10.51
CA GLU A 28 -12.59 2.20 -9.44
C GLU A 28 -13.57 1.79 -8.32
N SER A 29 -13.59 0.50 -7.97
CA SER A 29 -14.56 -0.05 -7.01
C SER A 29 -14.18 0.17 -5.54
N GLY A 30 -12.96 0.63 -5.27
CA GLY A 30 -12.38 0.74 -3.93
C GLY A 30 -12.04 -0.60 -3.26
N ALA A 31 -12.38 -1.74 -3.86
CA ALA A 31 -12.24 -3.05 -3.22
C ALA A 31 -10.77 -3.41 -2.92
N SER A 32 -9.87 -3.22 -3.88
CA SER A 32 -8.43 -3.47 -3.69
C SER A 32 -7.83 -2.62 -2.57
N ALA A 33 -8.20 -1.34 -2.49
CA ALA A 33 -7.74 -0.44 -1.45
C ALA A 33 -8.25 -0.84 -0.05
N ILE A 34 -9.52 -1.25 0.06
CA ILE A 34 -10.09 -1.75 1.32
C ILE A 34 -9.35 -3.02 1.76
N LEU A 35 -9.11 -3.96 0.84
CA LEU A 35 -8.40 -5.20 1.14
C LEU A 35 -7.01 -4.93 1.70
N TRP A 36 -6.17 -4.20 0.97
CA TRP A 36 -4.79 -3.91 1.39
C TRP A 36 -4.75 -3.05 2.65
N GLY A 37 -5.63 -2.06 2.77
CA GLY A 37 -5.73 -1.24 3.97
C GLY A 37 -6.08 -2.03 5.22
N SER A 38 -7.03 -2.96 5.10
CA SER A 38 -7.44 -3.83 6.22
C SER A 38 -6.33 -4.81 6.60
N VAL A 39 -5.74 -5.47 5.61
CA VAL A 39 -4.70 -6.49 5.81
C VAL A 39 -3.46 -5.89 6.46
N VAL A 40 -2.96 -4.76 5.95
CA VAL A 40 -1.76 -4.11 6.51
C VAL A 40 -2.05 -3.48 7.87
N ALA A 41 -3.25 -2.92 8.07
CA ALA A 41 -3.66 -2.42 9.38
C ALA A 41 -3.67 -3.55 10.43
N ILE A 42 -4.32 -4.69 10.12
CA ILE A 42 -4.38 -5.83 11.03
C ILE A 42 -2.98 -6.39 11.30
N ALA A 43 -2.16 -6.57 10.26
CA ALA A 43 -0.81 -7.10 10.41
C ALA A 43 0.07 -6.19 11.28
N GLY A 44 0.14 -4.89 10.97
CA GLY A 44 0.97 -3.94 11.70
C GLY A 44 0.51 -3.73 13.15
N LEU A 45 -0.80 -3.59 13.38
CA LEU A 45 -1.34 -3.40 14.73
C LEU A 45 -1.18 -4.65 15.60
N THR A 46 -1.33 -5.84 15.02
CA THR A 46 -1.15 -7.09 15.76
C THR A 46 0.32 -7.33 16.10
N ASP A 47 1.26 -7.10 15.16
CA ASP A 47 2.70 -7.25 15.45
C ASP A 47 3.16 -6.23 16.51
N PHE A 48 2.66 -4.99 16.44
CA PHE A 48 2.83 -4.00 17.51
C PHE A 48 2.31 -4.51 18.85
N ALA A 49 1.06 -5.00 18.89
CA ALA A 49 0.43 -5.51 20.09
C ALA A 49 1.25 -6.66 20.70
N GLN A 50 1.70 -7.61 19.88
CA GLN A 50 2.51 -8.75 20.31
C GLN A 50 3.80 -8.29 21.00
N ARG A 51 4.50 -7.30 20.43
CA ARG A 51 5.77 -6.80 20.96
C ARG A 51 5.61 -5.88 22.15
N PHE A 52 4.53 -5.09 22.18
CA PHE A 52 4.26 -4.16 23.27
C PHE A 52 3.77 -4.88 24.53
N TRP A 53 2.86 -5.85 24.38
CA TRP A 53 2.29 -6.62 25.48
C TRP A 53 2.96 -7.98 25.71
N ASN A 54 4.01 -8.31 24.94
CA ASN A 54 4.78 -9.55 25.04
C ASN A 54 3.93 -10.85 24.95
N PHE A 55 2.90 -10.85 24.11
CA PHE A 55 2.11 -12.06 23.82
C PHE A 55 2.41 -12.60 22.42
N ARG A 56 2.06 -13.87 22.17
CA ARG A 56 2.27 -14.54 20.88
C ARG A 56 0.97 -15.11 20.35
N VAL A 57 0.64 -14.79 19.10
CA VAL A 57 -0.57 -15.28 18.41
C VAL A 57 -0.42 -16.73 17.92
N GLY A 58 0.81 -17.26 17.90
CA GLY A 58 1.12 -18.65 17.55
C GLY A 58 1.50 -18.89 16.10
N PHE A 59 1.46 -17.86 15.24
CA PHE A 59 1.96 -17.87 13.87
C PHE A 59 2.48 -16.47 13.48
N ASP A 60 3.18 -16.38 12.35
CA ASP A 60 3.63 -15.09 11.82
C ASP A 60 2.46 -14.35 11.16
N ILE A 61 2.07 -13.21 11.75
CA ILE A 61 0.94 -12.41 11.28
C ILE A 61 1.13 -11.89 9.84
N TRP A 62 2.38 -11.71 9.39
CA TRP A 62 2.67 -11.25 8.04
C TRP A 62 2.28 -12.28 6.96
N LEU A 63 2.00 -13.54 7.33
CA LEU A 63 1.40 -14.52 6.43
C LEU A 63 0.01 -14.11 5.92
N VAL A 64 -0.72 -13.27 6.66
CA VAL A 64 -2.01 -12.72 6.20
C VAL A 64 -1.82 -11.83 4.96
N VAL A 65 -0.69 -11.14 4.86
CA VAL A 65 -0.32 -10.33 3.69
C VAL A 65 -0.10 -11.22 2.47
N LEU A 66 0.56 -12.36 2.65
CA LEU A 66 0.72 -13.37 1.59
C LEU A 66 -0.64 -13.96 1.17
N ALA A 67 -1.50 -14.29 2.14
CA ALA A 67 -2.83 -14.80 1.87
C ALA A 67 -3.70 -13.79 1.08
N ALA A 68 -3.49 -12.48 1.26
CA ALA A 68 -4.23 -11.42 0.59
C ALA A 68 -3.99 -11.34 -0.94
N PHE A 69 -2.90 -11.94 -1.46
CA PHE A 69 -2.69 -12.02 -2.90
C PHE A 69 -3.78 -12.85 -3.60
N ILE A 70 -4.33 -13.87 -2.94
CA ILE A 70 -5.41 -14.71 -3.49
C ILE A 70 -6.67 -13.87 -3.78
N PRO A 71 -7.31 -13.21 -2.80
CA PRO A 71 -8.44 -12.34 -3.07
C PRO A 71 -8.08 -11.16 -3.98
N GLN A 72 -6.85 -10.64 -3.93
CA GLN A 72 -6.41 -9.56 -4.82
C GLN A 72 -6.43 -9.96 -6.29
N ILE A 73 -5.96 -11.17 -6.62
CA ILE A 73 -6.02 -11.71 -7.99
C ILE A 73 -7.48 -11.86 -8.43
N ILE A 74 -8.36 -12.37 -7.57
CA ILE A 74 -9.79 -12.52 -7.87
C ILE A 74 -10.44 -11.16 -8.15
N ILE A 75 -10.18 -10.15 -7.32
CA ILE A 75 -10.68 -8.78 -7.51
C ILE A 75 -10.15 -8.21 -8.83
N SER A 76 -8.86 -8.35 -9.11
CA SER A 76 -8.22 -7.84 -10.32
C SER A 76 -8.83 -8.44 -11.59
N ILE A 77 -9.02 -9.77 -11.65
CA ILE A 77 -9.67 -10.43 -12.79
C ILE A 77 -11.12 -9.97 -12.94
N ARG A 78 -11.83 -9.78 -11.83
CA ARG A 78 -13.23 -9.32 -11.86
C ARG A 78 -13.35 -7.88 -12.34
N GLU A 79 -12.41 -7.01 -11.97
CA GLU A 79 -12.38 -5.61 -12.38
C GLU A 79 -11.93 -5.46 -13.83
N SER A 80 -10.91 -6.21 -14.27
CA SER A 80 -10.44 -6.17 -15.65
C SER A 80 -11.52 -6.57 -16.66
N ARG A 81 -12.33 -7.58 -16.35
CA ARG A 81 -13.50 -7.97 -17.17
C ARG A 81 -14.61 -6.92 -17.24
N ARG A 82 -14.65 -5.97 -16.30
CA ARG A 82 -15.66 -4.90 -16.24
C ARG A 82 -15.16 -3.60 -16.88
N ARG A 83 -13.86 -3.43 -17.07
CA ARG A 83 -13.27 -2.27 -17.76
C ARG A 83 -13.53 -2.41 -19.27
N LYS A 84 -14.46 -1.61 -19.81
CA LYS A 84 -14.76 -1.59 -21.26
C LYS A 84 -13.92 -0.56 -22.04
N VAL A 85 -13.37 0.45 -21.37
CA VAL A 85 -12.48 1.48 -21.96
C VAL A 85 -11.46 1.86 -20.90
N VAL A 86 -10.18 1.91 -21.27
CA VAL A 86 -9.06 2.32 -20.41
C VAL A 86 -8.70 3.75 -20.75
N ALA A 87 -8.77 4.67 -19.79
CA ALA A 87 -8.36 6.07 -20.00
C ALA A 87 -6.85 6.24 -19.78
N LEU A 88 -6.23 7.23 -20.45
CA LEU A 88 -4.78 7.49 -20.35
C LEU A 88 -4.31 7.74 -18.91
N GLU A 89 -5.10 8.47 -18.11
CA GLU A 89 -4.79 8.74 -16.71
C GLU A 89 -4.81 7.48 -15.83
N GLU A 90 -5.60 6.46 -16.22
CA GLU A 90 -5.63 5.17 -15.52
C GLU A 90 -4.34 4.38 -15.74
N ASN A 91 -3.78 4.43 -16.94
CA ASN A 91 -2.50 3.77 -17.24
C ASN A 91 -1.36 4.31 -16.39
N ALA A 92 -1.34 5.62 -16.14
CA ALA A 92 -0.31 6.24 -15.30
C ALA A 92 -0.42 5.78 -13.84
N VAL A 93 -1.64 5.69 -13.30
CA VAL A 93 -1.87 5.21 -11.93
C VAL A 93 -1.55 3.72 -11.82
N ASP A 94 -1.97 2.89 -12.77
CA ASP A 94 -1.64 1.47 -12.79
C ASP A 94 -0.11 1.25 -12.85
N ALA A 95 0.62 2.07 -13.62
CA ALA A 95 2.09 2.04 -13.65
C ALA A 95 2.72 2.42 -12.30
N ILE A 96 2.20 3.45 -11.62
CA ILE A 96 2.66 3.85 -10.27
C ILE A 96 2.52 2.67 -9.29
N TRP A 97 1.36 2.01 -9.28
CA TRP A 97 1.11 0.86 -8.39
C TRP A 97 1.95 -0.37 -8.75
N MET A 98 2.21 -0.60 -10.04
CA MET A 98 3.10 -1.67 -10.48
C MET A 98 4.54 -1.44 -10.00
N VAL A 99 5.08 -0.23 -10.19
CA VAL A 99 6.42 0.13 -9.72
C VAL A 99 6.50 -0.02 -8.20
N TYR A 100 5.51 0.49 -7.48
CA TYR A 100 5.42 0.35 -6.03
C TYR A 100 5.43 -1.11 -5.56
N GLY A 101 4.64 -1.98 -6.21
CA GLY A 101 4.61 -3.41 -5.89
C GLY A 101 5.97 -4.08 -6.08
N ILE A 102 6.66 -3.77 -7.18
CA ILE A 102 8.02 -4.25 -7.44
C ILE A 102 8.99 -3.72 -6.37
N SER A 103 8.93 -2.42 -6.06
CA SER A 103 9.81 -1.80 -5.06
C SER A 103 9.63 -2.41 -3.66
N ILE A 104 8.39 -2.69 -3.23
CA ILE A 104 8.15 -3.37 -1.94
C ILE A 104 8.70 -4.78 -1.94
N PHE A 105 8.51 -5.52 -3.04
CA PHE A 105 9.03 -6.87 -3.14
C PHE A 105 10.56 -6.87 -3.04
N MET A 106 11.23 -5.97 -3.77
CA MET A 106 12.69 -5.83 -3.73
C MET A 106 13.20 -5.39 -2.36
N LEU A 107 12.52 -4.44 -1.70
CA LEU A 107 12.88 -4.02 -0.34
C LEU A 107 12.68 -5.17 0.66
N THR A 108 11.57 -5.88 0.60
CA THR A 108 11.31 -7.04 1.47
C THR A 108 12.35 -8.13 1.25
N PHE A 109 12.69 -8.44 -0.01
CA PHE A 109 13.74 -9.37 -0.35
C PHE A 109 15.09 -8.94 0.24
N TYR A 110 15.45 -7.66 0.07
CA TYR A 110 16.66 -7.09 0.65
C TYR A 110 16.70 -7.24 2.18
N LEU A 111 15.62 -6.87 2.87
CA LEU A 111 15.53 -6.94 4.34
C LEU A 111 15.61 -8.38 4.88
N ASN A 112 15.23 -9.38 4.09
CA ASN A 112 15.30 -10.79 4.50
C ASN A 112 16.62 -11.48 4.11
N VAL A 113 17.27 -11.08 3.03
CA VAL A 113 18.47 -11.75 2.52
C VAL A 113 19.77 -11.12 3.05
N VAL A 114 19.83 -9.79 3.07
CA VAL A 114 21.08 -9.07 3.38
C VAL A 114 21.61 -9.37 4.78
N PRO A 115 20.79 -9.43 5.85
CA PRO A 115 21.28 -9.85 7.16
C PRO A 115 22.09 -11.16 7.14
N GLY A 116 21.53 -12.22 6.54
CA GLY A 116 22.22 -13.51 6.46
C GLY A 116 23.51 -13.47 5.62
N VAL A 117 23.59 -12.59 4.62
CA VAL A 117 24.83 -12.38 3.85
C VAL A 117 25.86 -11.61 4.68
N SER A 118 25.44 -10.56 5.37
CA SER A 118 26.30 -9.75 6.24
C SER A 118 26.94 -10.58 7.36
N GLU A 119 26.16 -11.49 7.98
CA GLU A 119 26.69 -12.43 8.98
C GLU A 119 27.77 -13.35 8.42
N ARG A 120 27.54 -13.93 7.24
CA ARG A 120 28.54 -14.81 6.58
C ARG A 120 29.82 -14.05 6.25
N MET A 121 29.70 -12.84 5.70
CA MET A 121 30.85 -12.01 5.38
C MET A 121 31.70 -11.65 6.60
N LEU A 122 31.05 -11.36 7.73
CA LEU A 122 31.74 -11.08 8.99
C LEU A 122 32.42 -12.35 9.53
N SER A 123 31.72 -13.49 9.53
CA SER A 123 32.26 -14.78 9.97
C SER A 123 33.48 -15.20 9.15
N ASP A 124 33.48 -14.97 7.83
CA ASP A 124 34.62 -15.26 6.95
C ASP A 124 35.86 -14.42 7.30
N GLN A 125 35.65 -13.24 7.90
CA GLN A 125 36.71 -12.35 8.39
C GLN A 125 37.08 -12.61 9.86
N GLY A 126 36.49 -13.63 10.49
CA GLY A 126 36.66 -13.92 11.92
C GLY A 126 36.03 -12.86 12.84
N GLN A 127 35.02 -12.12 12.35
CA GLN A 127 34.30 -11.09 13.08
C GLN A 127 32.87 -11.54 13.39
N GLU A 128 32.37 -11.21 14.59
CA GLU A 128 30.98 -11.48 14.98
C GLU A 128 30.34 -10.21 15.54
N LEU A 129 29.07 -9.97 15.19
CA LEU A 129 28.29 -8.88 15.75
C LEU A 129 27.77 -9.27 17.13
N MET A 130 28.30 -8.62 18.14
CA MET A 130 27.88 -8.82 19.53
C MET A 130 27.28 -7.54 20.09
N VAL A 131 26.18 -7.68 20.83
CA VAL A 131 25.61 -6.58 21.61
C VAL A 131 25.95 -6.77 23.07
N LYS A 132 26.61 -5.76 23.62
CA LYS A 132 26.97 -5.70 25.03
C LYS A 132 25.93 -4.91 25.78
N ASN A 133 25.29 -5.54 26.77
CA ASN A 133 24.44 -4.82 27.69
C ASN A 133 25.31 -3.96 28.61
N LEU A 134 25.16 -2.64 28.53
CA LEU A 134 25.94 -1.66 29.31
C LEU A 134 25.68 -1.76 30.82
N SER A 135 24.54 -2.32 31.23
CA SER A 135 24.14 -2.45 32.64
C SER A 135 24.59 -3.76 33.28
N THR A 136 24.49 -4.90 32.56
CA THR A 136 24.84 -6.23 33.10
C THR A 136 26.24 -6.69 32.66
N GLY A 137 26.84 -6.04 31.66
CA GLY A 137 28.12 -6.42 31.07
C GLY A 137 28.04 -7.67 30.18
N GLU A 138 26.89 -8.34 30.11
CA GLU A 138 26.67 -9.52 29.29
C GLU A 138 26.80 -9.19 27.80
N VAL A 139 27.47 -10.10 27.08
CA VAL A 139 27.69 -10.01 25.64
C VAL A 139 26.87 -11.12 25.00
N MET A 140 25.90 -10.74 24.17
CA MET A 140 25.05 -11.68 23.45
C MET A 140 25.32 -11.59 21.96
N HIS A 141 25.35 -12.75 21.30
CA HIS A 141 25.36 -12.82 19.84
C HIS A 141 24.04 -12.25 19.32
N GLN A 142 24.12 -11.21 18.49
CA GLN A 142 22.93 -10.61 17.90
C GLN A 142 22.96 -10.88 16.41
N PRO A 143 21.94 -11.57 15.85
CA PRO A 143 21.82 -11.66 14.41
C PRO A 143 21.79 -10.24 13.84
N SER A 144 22.50 -10.04 12.75
CA SER A 144 22.47 -8.81 11.99
C SER A 144 21.01 -8.47 11.66
N PHE A 145 20.67 -7.20 11.80
CA PHE A 145 19.34 -6.72 11.45
C PHE A 145 19.47 -5.32 10.91
N VAL A 146 18.62 -4.97 9.96
CA VAL A 146 18.54 -3.60 9.45
C VAL A 146 17.77 -2.78 10.48
N ILE A 147 18.47 -1.92 11.20
CA ILE A 147 17.86 -0.99 12.16
C ILE A 147 16.78 -0.18 11.41
N SER A 148 15.57 -0.18 11.96
CA SER A 148 14.40 0.56 11.43
C SER A 148 13.99 0.20 9.99
N GLY A 149 14.21 -1.05 9.54
CA GLY A 149 13.81 -1.50 8.20
C GLY A 149 12.33 -1.24 7.85
N TYR A 150 11.43 -1.25 8.84
CA TYR A 150 10.01 -0.95 8.68
C TYR A 150 9.70 0.53 8.39
N SER A 151 10.62 1.45 8.73
CA SER A 151 10.51 2.87 8.34
C SER A 151 10.59 3.03 6.82
N LEU A 152 11.43 2.24 6.14
CA LEU A 152 11.56 2.30 4.68
C LEU A 152 10.28 1.83 3.96
N LEU A 153 9.48 0.97 4.60
CA LEU A 153 8.17 0.59 4.08
C LEU A 153 7.18 1.77 4.10
N LEU A 154 7.16 2.57 5.18
CA LEU A 154 6.33 3.79 5.25
C LEU A 154 6.66 4.78 4.13
N LEU A 155 7.95 4.94 3.84
CA LEU A 155 8.41 5.77 2.73
C LEU A 155 7.86 5.27 1.39
N LEU A 156 7.95 3.95 1.15
CA LEU A 156 7.38 3.35 -0.05
C LEU A 156 5.86 3.48 -0.09
N TYR A 157 5.14 3.34 1.03
CA TYR A 157 3.68 3.43 1.09
C TYR A 157 3.18 4.84 0.74
N ALA A 158 3.93 5.87 1.13
CA ALA A 158 3.60 7.26 0.85
C ALA A 158 3.66 7.59 -0.64
N MET A 159 4.63 7.04 -1.38
CA MET A 159 4.88 7.34 -2.80
C MET A 159 3.67 7.10 -3.72
N PRO A 160 3.11 5.88 -3.86
CA PRO A 160 1.97 5.64 -4.74
C PRO A 160 0.71 6.33 -4.23
N THR A 161 0.57 6.47 -2.91
CA THR A 161 -0.60 7.08 -2.28
C THR A 161 -0.68 8.56 -2.63
N LEU A 162 0.43 9.30 -2.42
CA LEU A 162 0.51 10.71 -2.76
C LEU A 162 0.45 10.91 -4.28
N ALA A 163 1.18 10.12 -5.07
CA ALA A 163 1.17 10.21 -6.52
C ALA A 163 -0.24 9.97 -7.09
N THR A 164 -0.97 8.98 -6.58
CA THR A 164 -2.38 8.74 -6.95
C THR A 164 -3.27 9.92 -6.52
N GLY A 165 -3.07 10.47 -5.32
CA GLY A 165 -3.80 11.65 -4.84
C GLY A 165 -3.62 12.87 -5.74
N ILE A 166 -2.40 13.12 -6.22
CA ILE A 166 -2.06 14.21 -7.14
C ILE A 166 -2.65 13.93 -8.53
N ALA A 167 -2.35 12.75 -9.11
CA ALA A 167 -2.76 12.37 -10.46
C ALA A 167 -4.29 12.34 -10.63
N ARG A 168 -5.01 11.79 -9.64
CA ARG A 168 -6.48 11.67 -9.67
C ARG A 168 -7.21 12.86 -9.03
N LYS A 169 -6.49 13.88 -8.55
CA LYS A 169 -7.05 14.98 -7.73
C LYS A 169 -7.93 14.48 -6.58
N PHE A 170 -7.59 13.31 -6.03
CA PHE A 170 -8.36 12.65 -4.98
C PHE A 170 -7.83 13.06 -3.61
N ARG A 171 -8.44 14.11 -3.03
CA ARG A 171 -8.01 14.72 -1.76
C ARG A 171 -7.75 13.73 -0.61
N PRO A 172 -8.56 12.69 -0.38
CA PRO A 172 -8.29 11.72 0.68
C PRO A 172 -6.92 11.03 0.56
N MET A 173 -6.54 10.60 -0.65
CA MET A 173 -5.23 9.98 -0.87
C MET A 173 -4.09 11.00 -0.83
N LEU A 174 -4.32 12.25 -1.26
CA LEU A 174 -3.33 13.32 -1.14
C LEU A 174 -2.97 13.60 0.33
N VAL A 175 -3.98 13.79 1.18
CA VAL A 175 -3.78 14.02 2.61
C VAL A 175 -3.17 12.79 3.28
N ALA A 176 -3.63 11.60 2.94
CA ALA A 176 -3.08 10.36 3.48
C ALA A 176 -1.61 10.15 3.11
N GLY A 177 -1.20 10.46 1.87
CA GLY A 177 0.19 10.37 1.45
C GLY A 177 1.11 11.31 2.22
N ILE A 178 0.68 12.57 2.42
CA ILE A 178 1.43 13.54 3.25
C ILE A 178 1.54 13.05 4.70
N LEU A 179 0.43 12.56 5.26
CA LEU A 179 0.39 12.02 6.61
C LEU A 179 1.31 10.79 6.76
N CYS A 180 1.40 9.93 5.75
CA CYS A 180 2.30 8.79 5.73
C CYS A 180 3.78 9.20 5.71
N TYR A 181 4.14 10.30 5.03
CA TYR A 181 5.49 10.85 5.14
C TYR A 181 5.77 11.38 6.55
N ILE A 182 4.78 11.98 7.22
CA ILE A 182 4.93 12.37 8.62
C ILE A 182 5.18 11.14 9.49
N TYR A 183 4.47 10.03 9.26
CA TYR A 183 4.72 8.77 9.97
C TYR A 183 6.15 8.26 9.74
N PHE A 184 6.65 8.31 8.51
CA PHE A 184 8.04 7.97 8.21
C PHE A 184 9.04 8.86 8.97
N LEU A 185 8.83 10.18 9.00
CA LEU A 185 9.72 11.08 9.72
C LEU A 185 9.72 10.79 11.22
N ILE A 186 8.55 10.48 11.79
CA ILE A 186 8.45 10.07 13.20
C ILE A 186 9.17 8.75 13.43
N SER A 187 9.02 7.77 12.51
CA SER A 187 9.58 6.44 12.68
C SER A 187 11.12 6.42 12.72
N CYS A 188 11.77 7.38 12.05
CA CYS A 188 13.22 7.58 12.15
C CYS A 188 13.73 7.85 13.57
N PHE A 189 12.87 8.29 14.49
CA PHE A 189 13.21 8.59 15.88
C PHE A 189 12.58 7.60 16.87
N THR A 190 11.94 6.54 16.39
CA THR A 190 11.27 5.55 17.25
C THR A 190 11.90 4.16 17.17
N THR A 191 11.50 3.30 18.10
CA THR A 191 11.92 1.89 18.08
C THR A 191 11.09 1.09 17.09
N THR A 192 11.61 -0.07 16.67
CA THR A 192 10.93 -1.01 15.76
C THR A 192 9.50 -1.36 16.19
N VAL A 193 9.21 -1.34 17.49
CA VAL A 193 7.85 -1.60 17.99
C VAL A 193 6.89 -0.50 17.51
N TYR A 194 7.24 0.77 17.67
CA TYR A 194 6.40 1.88 17.22
C TYR A 194 6.36 2.02 15.70
N ASP A 195 7.42 1.62 14.99
CA ASP A 195 7.40 1.56 13.52
C ASP A 195 6.28 0.63 13.00
N LEU A 196 5.99 -0.46 13.69
CA LEU A 196 4.93 -1.40 13.33
C LEU A 196 3.54 -0.81 13.58
N LEU A 197 3.37 -0.05 14.67
CA LEU A 197 2.16 0.73 14.93
C LEU A 197 1.92 1.73 13.80
N LEU A 198 2.94 2.50 13.43
CA LEU A 198 2.87 3.48 12.35
C LEU A 198 2.56 2.81 11.00
N ASN A 199 3.10 1.62 10.73
CA ASN A 199 2.72 0.83 9.54
C ASN A 199 1.24 0.42 9.55
N GLY A 200 0.72 -0.03 10.69
CA GLY A 200 -0.70 -0.34 10.84
C GLY A 200 -1.59 0.88 10.59
N LEU A 201 -1.24 2.03 11.18
CA LEU A 201 -1.93 3.30 10.96
C LEU A 201 -1.84 3.75 9.50
N ALA A 202 -0.69 3.57 8.84
CA ALA A 202 -0.53 3.87 7.42
C ALA A 202 -1.48 3.03 6.54
N GLY A 203 -1.67 1.74 6.84
CA GLY A 203 -2.67 0.91 6.14
C GLY A 203 -4.09 1.48 6.25
N ILE A 204 -4.46 1.99 7.42
CA ILE A 204 -5.76 2.63 7.66
C ILE A 204 -5.88 3.93 6.85
N THR A 205 -4.91 4.83 6.98
CA THR A 205 -4.99 6.17 6.40
C THR A 205 -4.79 6.17 4.89
N CYS A 206 -3.84 5.39 4.37
CA CYS A 206 -3.46 5.38 2.96
C CYS A 206 -4.44 4.61 2.08
N TRP A 207 -5.00 3.50 2.59
CA TRP A 207 -5.79 2.59 1.74
C TRP A 207 -7.17 2.28 2.28
N LEU A 208 -7.33 2.04 3.58
CA LEU A 208 -8.65 1.67 4.12
C LEU A 208 -9.64 2.82 4.05
N ILE A 209 -9.31 4.00 4.61
CA ILE A 209 -10.19 5.17 4.59
C ILE A 209 -10.48 5.61 3.15
N PRO A 210 -9.48 5.82 2.27
CA PRO A 210 -9.74 6.22 0.89
C PRO A 210 -10.52 5.14 0.12
N GLY A 211 -10.24 3.85 0.38
CA GLY A 211 -10.94 2.72 -0.21
C GLY A 211 -12.43 2.66 0.17
N LEU A 212 -12.76 2.89 1.44
CA LEU A 212 -14.16 2.97 1.91
C LEU A 212 -14.90 4.15 1.27
N ILE A 213 -14.23 5.30 1.14
CA ILE A 213 -14.80 6.48 0.45
C ILE A 213 -15.08 6.15 -1.02
N LEU A 214 -14.13 5.50 -1.71
CA LEU A 214 -14.26 5.14 -3.11
C LEU A 214 -15.36 4.09 -3.30
N ARG A 215 -15.45 3.10 -2.40
CA ARG A 215 -16.51 2.10 -2.41
C ARG A 215 -17.89 2.70 -2.23
N ASN A 216 -18.05 3.66 -1.33
CA ASN A 216 -19.30 4.36 -1.12
C ASN A 216 -19.73 5.15 -2.37
N ARG A 217 -18.78 5.81 -3.05
CA ARG A 217 -19.06 6.50 -4.33
C ARG A 217 -19.47 5.50 -5.42
N TYR A 218 -18.78 4.37 -5.52
CA TYR A 218 -19.08 3.32 -6.48
C TYR A 218 -20.48 2.72 -6.28
N LEU A 219 -20.87 2.44 -5.03
CA LEU A 219 -22.20 1.89 -4.72
C LEU A 219 -23.32 2.88 -5.04
N LYS A 220 -23.14 4.17 -4.71
CA LYS A 220 -24.11 5.23 -5.06
C LYS A 220 -24.29 5.40 -6.56
N ALA A 221 -23.19 5.33 -7.32
CA ALA A 221 -23.24 5.42 -8.79
C ALA A 221 -23.92 4.22 -9.45
N LYS A 222 -23.99 3.06 -8.76
CA LYS A 222 -24.65 1.85 -9.25
C LYS A 222 -26.14 1.77 -8.89
N SER A 223 -26.55 2.50 -7.85
CA SER A 223 -27.96 2.57 -7.39
C SER A 223 -28.80 3.63 -8.10
N VAL A 224 -28.17 4.47 -8.94
CA VAL A 224 -28.80 5.46 -9.81
C VAL A 224 -28.88 4.89 -11.21
#